data_AF-A0A8C7V7Q4-F1
#
_entry.id   AF-A0A8C7V7Q4-F1
#
_cell.length_a   1.000
_cell.length_b   1.000
_cell.length_c   1.000
_cell.angle_alpha   90.00
_cell.angle_beta   90.00
_cell.angle_gamma   90.00
#
_symmetry.space_group_name_H-M   'P 1'
#
loop_
_entity.id
_entity.type
_entity.pdbx_description
1 polymer ?
#
loop_
_entity_poly.entity_id
_entity_poly.type
_entity_poly.pdbx_seq_one_letter_code
_entity_poly.pdbx_strand_id
1 'polypeptide(L)'
;MAMLTISLLLCAAVALNGATVLELFQDFEQALHLGAKGEEEGVVAAENRNQCPTGWFQFGSRCFMFVETARSWPLAERHCVSLGANLASVHSSAEYQFLQEVVASKTGGFSTPWIGGFDAVQDRLWFWSDGSEFDYQNWKKGDPNNSGGREPCIVINWGDEYRWNDINCGNSFPSVCSKRMCEIQKN
;
A
#
# COMPACT_ATOMS: atom_id res chain seq x y z
N MET A 1 -20.81 -31.85 -13.04
CA MET A 1 -21.92 -31.75 -12.08
C MET A 1 -22.18 -30.26 -11.90
N ALA A 2 -23.12 -29.73 -12.68
CA ALA A 2 -24.49 -29.43 -12.22
C ALA A 2 -24.44 -28.20 -11.28
N MET A 3 -24.73 -27.00 -11.80
CA MET A 3 -26.06 -26.39 -11.89
C MET A 3 -26.66 -26.09 -10.51
N LEU A 4 -27.35 -24.94 -10.44
CA LEU A 4 -28.07 -24.34 -9.31
C LEU A 4 -27.15 -23.41 -8.49
N THR A 5 -27.27 -22.09 -8.53
CA THR A 5 -28.50 -21.30 -8.35
C THR A 5 -28.38 -19.91 -8.98
N ILE A 6 -28.98 -19.69 -10.15
CA ILE A 6 -29.47 -18.35 -10.53
C ILE A 6 -30.90 -18.53 -11.02
N SER A 7 -31.79 -18.65 -10.04
CA SER A 7 -33.23 -18.47 -10.20
C SER A 7 -33.67 -17.50 -9.13
N LEU A 8 -33.53 -16.21 -9.42
CA LEU A 8 -34.44 -15.19 -8.91
C LEU A 8 -34.87 -14.33 -10.10
N LEU A 9 -36.09 -14.68 -10.51
CA LEU A 9 -36.96 -14.11 -11.51
C LEU A 9 -37.11 -12.58 -11.46
N LEU A 10 -37.30 -12.03 -12.67
CA LEU A 10 -38.33 -11.06 -13.07
C LEU A 10 -38.37 -9.68 -12.41
N CYS A 11 -38.04 -8.66 -13.21
CA CYS A 11 -38.87 -7.49 -13.51
C CYS A 11 -38.13 -6.72 -14.63
N ALA A 12 -38.62 -6.45 -15.83
CA ALA A 12 -39.95 -6.50 -16.39
C ALA A 12 -39.83 -6.79 -17.90
N ALA A 13 -40.65 -7.70 -18.42
CA ALA A 13 -40.93 -7.73 -19.85
C ALA A 13 -42.23 -6.97 -20.07
N VAL A 14 -42.13 -5.75 -20.62
CA VAL A 14 -43.25 -5.08 -21.28
C VAL A 14 -43.05 -5.28 -22.78
N ALA A 15 -44.14 -5.67 -23.43
CA ALA A 15 -44.22 -6.23 -24.77
C ALA A 15 -43.63 -5.34 -25.86
N LEU A 16 -42.73 -5.90 -26.69
CA LEU A 16 -42.44 -5.41 -28.04
C LEU A 16 -42.27 -6.62 -28.98
N ASN A 17 -42.90 -6.53 -30.15
CA ASN A 17 -43.11 -7.60 -31.12
C ASN A 17 -41.80 -8.21 -31.67
N GLY A 18 -41.85 -9.48 -32.08
CA GLY A 18 -40.71 -10.30 -32.53
C GLY A 18 -39.90 -9.83 -33.73
N ALA A 19 -40.16 -8.65 -34.29
CA ALA A 19 -39.34 -8.05 -35.35
C ALA A 19 -38.14 -7.25 -34.81
N THR A 20 -38.15 -6.77 -33.55
CA THR A 20 -37.06 -5.96 -32.98
C THR A 20 -35.99 -6.78 -32.26
N VAL A 21 -36.23 -8.05 -32.00
CA VAL A 21 -35.26 -8.94 -31.35
C VAL A 21 -34.16 -9.36 -32.33
N LEU A 22 -34.49 -9.55 -33.61
CA LEU A 22 -33.55 -10.06 -34.61
C LEU A 22 -32.48 -9.02 -35.02
N GLU A 23 -32.81 -7.72 -35.03
CA GLU A 23 -31.85 -6.65 -35.35
C GLU A 23 -30.87 -6.40 -34.19
N LEU A 24 -31.29 -6.56 -32.93
CA LEU A 24 -30.39 -6.44 -31.76
C LEU A 24 -29.38 -7.60 -31.65
N PHE A 25 -29.72 -8.79 -32.16
CA PHE A 25 -28.77 -9.91 -32.21
C PHE A 25 -27.72 -9.74 -33.32
N GLN A 26 -28.04 -9.06 -34.42
CA GLN A 26 -27.06 -8.82 -35.49
C GLN A 26 -26.04 -7.74 -35.12
N ASP A 27 -26.42 -6.73 -34.33
CA ASP A 27 -25.48 -5.72 -33.83
C ASP A 27 -24.49 -6.28 -32.78
N PHE A 28 -24.90 -7.30 -32.00
CA PHE A 28 -24.06 -7.89 -30.96
C PHE A 28 -22.92 -8.76 -31.54
N GLU A 29 -23.18 -9.47 -32.63
CA GLU A 29 -22.16 -10.28 -33.33
C GLU A 29 -21.14 -9.41 -34.07
N GLN A 30 -21.53 -8.22 -34.56
CA GLN A 30 -20.60 -7.28 -35.19
C GLN A 30 -19.69 -6.60 -34.15
N ALA A 31 -20.18 -6.36 -32.93
CA ALA A 31 -19.39 -5.85 -31.83
C ALA A 31 -18.35 -6.86 -31.31
N LEU A 32 -18.60 -8.17 -31.44
CA LEU A 32 -17.66 -9.22 -31.00
C LEU A 32 -16.47 -9.40 -31.97
N HIS A 33 -16.59 -9.01 -33.25
CA HIS A 33 -15.53 -9.18 -34.26
C HIS A 33 -14.61 -7.96 -34.45
N LEU A 34 -14.89 -6.82 -33.82
CA LEU A 34 -13.99 -5.65 -33.83
C LEU A 34 -13.00 -5.61 -32.64
N GLY A 35 -13.02 -6.60 -31.75
CA GLY A 35 -12.10 -6.69 -30.61
C GLY A 35 -10.80 -7.46 -30.85
N ALA A 36 -10.59 -8.03 -32.04
CA ALA A 36 -9.43 -8.88 -32.35
C ALA A 36 -8.56 -8.31 -33.48
N LYS A 37 -8.10 -7.07 -33.33
CA LYS A 37 -6.91 -6.55 -34.02
C LYS A 37 -6.03 -5.86 -32.98
N GLY A 38 -4.84 -6.41 -32.79
CA GLY A 38 -3.93 -5.99 -31.74
C GLY A 38 -3.45 -4.56 -31.88
N GLU A 39 -3.13 -4.00 -30.72
CA GLU A 39 -2.03 -3.07 -30.56
C GLU A 39 -0.96 -3.77 -29.72
N GLU A 40 0.21 -3.97 -30.33
CA GLU A 40 1.45 -4.18 -29.61
C GLU A 40 1.77 -2.91 -28.83
N GLU A 41 1.27 -2.81 -27.60
CA GLU A 41 1.79 -1.84 -26.63
C GLU A 41 2.54 -2.58 -25.54
N GLY A 42 3.87 -2.48 -25.62
CA GLY A 42 4.79 -2.62 -24.50
C GLY A 42 4.80 -3.98 -23.82
N VAL A 43 5.86 -4.74 -24.07
CA VAL A 43 6.35 -5.70 -23.07
C VAL A 43 6.62 -4.91 -21.79
N VAL A 44 5.64 -4.84 -20.88
CA VAL A 44 5.89 -4.54 -19.47
C VAL A 44 6.85 -5.62 -19.03
N ALA A 45 8.11 -5.26 -18.92
CA ALA A 45 9.16 -6.13 -18.43
C ALA A 45 8.63 -6.79 -17.16
N ALA A 46 8.48 -8.11 -17.19
CA ALA A 46 8.15 -8.87 -16.00
C ALA A 46 9.20 -8.50 -14.96
N GLU A 47 8.83 -7.69 -13.97
CA GLU A 47 9.75 -7.33 -12.91
C GLU A 47 10.31 -8.61 -12.33
N ASN A 48 11.63 -8.69 -12.26
CA ASN A 48 12.30 -9.81 -11.61
C ASN A 48 11.81 -9.84 -10.17
N ARG A 49 10.84 -10.73 -9.87
CA ARG A 49 10.16 -10.79 -8.55
C ARG A 49 11.10 -11.11 -7.39
N ASN A 50 12.37 -11.41 -7.68
CA ASN A 50 13.42 -11.65 -6.70
C ASN A 50 14.24 -10.40 -6.37
N GLN A 51 13.89 -9.24 -6.93
CA GLN A 51 14.57 -7.97 -6.69
C GLN A 51 13.54 -6.85 -6.48
N CYS A 52 13.97 -5.80 -5.78
CA CYS A 52 13.13 -4.64 -5.61
C CYS A 52 12.95 -3.87 -6.93
N PRO A 53 11.75 -3.31 -7.17
CA PRO A 53 11.51 -2.47 -8.35
C PRO A 53 12.45 -1.27 -8.38
N THR A 54 12.66 -0.69 -9.56
CA THR A 54 13.47 0.52 -9.71
C THR A 54 12.99 1.61 -8.75
N GLY A 55 13.93 2.20 -8.00
CA GLY A 55 13.65 3.25 -7.02
C GLY A 55 13.31 2.74 -5.61
N TRP A 56 13.22 1.41 -5.41
CA TRP A 56 13.07 0.79 -4.10
C TRP A 56 14.40 0.21 -3.61
N PHE A 57 14.66 0.30 -2.32
CA PHE A 57 15.83 -0.24 -1.64
C PHE A 57 15.50 -1.59 -1.00
N GLN A 58 16.39 -2.56 -1.11
CA GLN A 58 16.17 -3.92 -0.62
C GLN A 58 16.78 -4.15 0.76
N PHE A 59 16.00 -4.76 1.67
CA PHE A 59 16.48 -5.35 2.92
C PHE A 59 15.81 -6.70 3.13
N GLY A 60 16.60 -7.78 3.11
CA GLY A 60 16.06 -9.15 3.13
C GLY A 60 15.09 -9.40 1.97
N SER A 61 13.88 -9.85 2.29
CA SER A 61 12.78 -10.10 1.34
C SER A 61 11.84 -8.90 1.14
N ARG A 62 12.22 -7.71 1.63
CA ARG A 62 11.39 -6.50 1.64
C ARG A 62 12.03 -5.37 0.84
N CYS A 63 11.17 -4.50 0.31
CA CYS A 63 11.51 -3.35 -0.48
C CYS A 63 10.98 -2.09 0.17
N PHE A 64 11.79 -1.02 0.19
CA PHE A 64 11.48 0.24 0.86
C PHE A 64 11.65 1.44 -0.07
N MET A 65 10.82 2.45 0.08
CA MET A 65 10.91 3.68 -0.72
C MET A 65 10.61 4.89 0.16
N PHE A 66 11.52 5.86 0.15
CA PHE A 66 11.25 7.19 0.72
C PHE A 66 10.41 8.01 -0.26
N VAL A 67 9.32 8.58 0.24
CA VAL A 67 8.41 9.46 -0.48
C VAL A 67 8.54 10.85 0.13
N GLU A 68 9.10 11.77 -0.64
CA GLU A 68 9.42 13.13 -0.18
C GLU A 68 8.17 14.00 0.01
N THR A 69 7.11 13.76 -0.77
CA THR A 69 5.88 14.58 -0.71
C THR A 69 5.20 14.42 0.65
N ALA A 70 5.19 15.49 1.44
CA ALA A 70 4.62 15.48 2.77
C ALA A 70 3.08 15.34 2.73
N ARG A 71 2.56 14.44 3.58
CA ARG A 71 1.14 14.10 3.67
C ARG A 71 0.75 13.84 5.12
N SER A 72 -0.55 13.94 5.42
CA SER A 72 -1.07 13.32 6.65
C SER A 72 -0.86 11.82 6.60
N TRP A 73 -0.73 11.17 7.75
CA TRP A 73 -0.53 9.72 7.84
C TRP A 73 -1.53 8.91 6.98
N PRO A 74 -2.86 9.16 7.03
CA PRO A 74 -3.80 8.41 6.19
C PRO A 74 -3.70 8.74 4.69
N LEU A 75 -3.17 9.91 4.32
CA LEU A 75 -2.87 10.23 2.92
C LEU A 75 -1.57 9.56 2.46
N ALA A 76 -0.59 9.43 3.34
CA ALA A 76 0.67 8.73 3.08
C ALA A 76 0.44 7.23 2.93
N GLU A 77 -0.35 6.61 3.83
CA GLU A 77 -0.76 5.21 3.73
C GLU A 77 -1.47 4.92 2.41
N ARG A 78 -2.48 5.73 2.05
CA ARG A 78 -3.17 5.59 0.76
C ARG A 78 -2.23 5.70 -0.44
N HIS A 79 -1.20 6.54 -0.35
CA HIS A 79 -0.21 6.65 -1.40
C HIS A 79 0.65 5.38 -1.50
N CYS A 80 1.13 4.83 -0.37
CA CYS A 80 1.84 3.55 -0.38
C CYS A 80 0.97 2.41 -0.94
N VAL A 81 -0.31 2.35 -0.56
CA VAL A 81 -1.28 1.38 -1.10
C VAL A 81 -1.42 1.50 -2.62
N SER A 82 -1.43 2.72 -3.17
CA SER A 82 -1.45 2.94 -4.62
C SER A 82 -0.20 2.40 -5.36
N LEU A 83 0.90 2.16 -4.63
CA LEU A 83 2.15 1.58 -5.13
C LEU A 83 2.25 0.06 -4.90
N GLY A 84 1.17 -0.58 -4.44
CA GLY A 84 1.17 -1.99 -4.04
C GLY A 84 2.00 -2.25 -2.78
N ALA A 85 2.00 -1.29 -1.85
CA ALA A 85 2.77 -1.28 -0.62
C ALA A 85 1.91 -0.78 0.55
N ASN A 86 2.49 -0.69 1.74
CA ASN A 86 1.94 0.02 2.89
C ASN A 86 2.99 1.01 3.42
N LEU A 87 2.66 1.88 4.36
CA LEU A 87 3.70 2.52 5.15
C LEU A 87 4.56 1.46 5.84
N ALA A 88 5.85 1.75 5.99
CA ALA A 88 6.81 0.76 6.44
C ALA A 88 6.54 0.30 7.88
N SER A 89 6.47 -1.01 8.09
CA SER A 89 6.64 -1.66 9.40
C SER A 89 8.11 -1.95 9.66
N VAL A 90 8.48 -2.07 10.94
CA VAL A 90 9.87 -2.32 11.38
C VAL A 90 9.89 -3.46 12.37
N HIS A 91 10.72 -4.47 12.13
CA HIS A 91 10.77 -5.74 12.88
C HIS A 91 12.16 -6.02 13.49
N SER A 92 13.13 -5.12 13.33
CA SER A 92 14.44 -5.24 13.96
C SER A 92 15.19 -3.92 14.03
N SER A 93 16.22 -3.86 14.87
CA SER A 93 17.14 -2.72 14.91
C SER A 93 17.93 -2.55 13.61
N ALA A 94 18.31 -3.66 12.97
CA ALA A 94 19.02 -3.63 11.67
C ALA A 94 18.12 -3.04 10.57
N GLU A 95 16.85 -3.42 10.54
CA GLU A 95 15.88 -2.84 9.61
C GLU A 95 15.63 -1.36 9.90
N TYR A 96 15.53 -0.97 11.19
CA TYR A 96 15.42 0.44 11.55
C TYR A 96 16.61 1.27 11.07
N GLN A 97 17.83 0.77 11.26
CA GLN A 97 19.04 1.43 10.76
C GLN A 97 19.01 1.55 9.23
N PHE A 98 18.61 0.49 8.54
CA PHE A 98 18.46 0.52 7.08
C PHE A 98 17.44 1.58 6.62
N LEU A 99 16.30 1.73 7.32
CA LEU A 99 15.33 2.79 7.02
C LEU A 99 15.96 4.18 7.14
N GLN A 100 16.79 4.41 8.15
CA GLN A 100 17.51 5.69 8.31
C GLN A 100 18.46 5.94 7.14
N GLU A 101 19.16 4.92 6.66
CA GLU A 101 20.03 5.00 5.48
C GLU A 101 19.24 5.30 4.20
N VAL A 102 18.07 4.68 4.01
CA VAL A 102 17.17 4.97 2.88
C VAL A 102 16.76 6.45 2.89
N VAL A 103 16.35 6.98 4.05
CA VAL A 103 15.99 8.40 4.20
C VAL A 103 17.20 9.29 3.90
N ALA A 104 18.33 9.03 4.56
CA ALA A 104 19.55 9.83 4.41
C ALA A 104 20.08 9.85 2.97
N SER A 105 19.95 8.75 2.23
CA SER A 105 20.36 8.67 0.82
C SER A 105 19.58 9.60 -0.09
N LYS A 106 18.36 10.02 0.31
CA LYS A 106 17.49 10.91 -0.46
C LYS A 106 17.54 12.36 0.03
N THR A 107 17.70 12.57 1.33
CA THR A 107 17.61 13.91 1.94
C THR A 107 18.96 14.49 2.34
N GLY A 108 20.05 13.72 2.27
CA GLY A 108 21.37 14.14 2.76
C GLY A 108 21.48 14.24 4.29
N GLY A 109 20.53 13.66 5.03
CA GLY A 109 20.45 13.75 6.49
C GLY A 109 19.24 13.02 7.07
N PHE A 110 18.92 13.26 8.34
CA PHE A 110 17.85 12.56 9.06
C PHE A 110 16.51 13.31 8.98
N SER A 111 15.89 13.32 7.79
CA SER A 111 14.50 13.79 7.66
C SER A 111 13.57 12.93 8.52
N THR A 112 12.44 13.50 8.97
CA THR A 112 11.43 12.85 9.81
C THR A 112 10.24 12.38 8.96
N PRO A 113 10.19 11.11 8.52
CA PRO A 113 9.04 10.57 7.82
C PRO A 113 8.07 9.78 8.73
N TRP A 114 6.84 9.64 8.25
CA TRP A 114 5.88 8.65 8.71
C TRP A 114 6.36 7.21 8.44
N ILE A 115 6.03 6.32 9.37
CA ILE A 115 6.02 4.86 9.20
C ILE A 115 4.64 4.30 9.56
N GLY A 116 4.39 3.01 9.33
CA GLY A 116 3.05 2.42 9.34
C GLY A 116 2.46 2.16 10.72
N GLY A 117 3.12 2.62 11.78
CA GLY A 117 2.71 2.36 13.14
C GLY A 117 1.57 3.27 13.54
N PHE A 118 0.50 2.70 14.11
CA PHE A 118 -0.64 3.45 14.60
C PHE A 118 -1.28 2.82 15.84
N ASP A 119 -1.86 3.66 16.70
CA ASP A 119 -2.66 3.23 17.86
C ASP A 119 -4.16 3.35 17.51
N ALA A 120 -4.76 2.22 17.12
CA ALA A 120 -6.10 2.17 16.55
C ALA A 120 -7.21 2.57 17.53
N VAL A 121 -7.03 2.21 18.81
CA VAL A 121 -8.05 2.32 19.87
C VAL A 121 -7.64 3.28 20.98
N GLN A 122 -6.48 3.92 20.86
CA GLN A 122 -5.96 4.96 21.76
C GLN A 122 -5.78 4.46 23.20
N ASP A 123 -5.39 3.19 23.34
CA ASP A 123 -5.12 2.53 24.62
C ASP A 123 -3.65 2.07 24.75
N ARG A 124 -2.78 2.57 23.87
CA ARG A 124 -1.37 2.18 23.73
C ARG A 124 -1.17 0.77 23.14
N LEU A 125 -2.18 0.23 22.46
CA LEU A 125 -2.02 -0.93 21.59
C LEU A 125 -1.67 -0.48 20.17
N TRP A 126 -0.42 -0.72 19.80
CA TRP A 126 0.13 -0.33 18.51
C TRP A 126 0.03 -1.46 17.48
N PHE A 127 -0.23 -1.08 16.25
CA PHE A 127 -0.37 -1.95 15.10
C PHE A 127 0.42 -1.40 13.92
N TRP A 128 0.84 -2.28 13.01
CA TRP A 128 1.34 -1.88 11.70
C TRP A 128 0.20 -1.87 10.67
N SER A 129 0.18 -0.88 9.78
CA SER A 129 -0.85 -0.75 8.74
C SER A 129 -0.82 -1.88 7.70
N ASP A 130 0.32 -2.57 7.56
CA ASP A 130 0.47 -3.75 6.70
C ASP A 130 -0.04 -5.07 7.35
N GLY A 131 -0.52 -5.00 8.59
CA GLY A 131 -1.05 -6.15 9.34
C GLY A 131 0.03 -7.08 9.93
N SER A 132 1.31 -6.72 9.84
CA SER A 132 2.39 -7.47 10.49
C SER A 132 2.37 -7.30 12.02
N GLU A 133 3.03 -8.21 12.74
CA GLU A 133 3.12 -8.16 14.19
C GLU A 133 3.90 -6.92 14.67
N PHE A 134 3.41 -6.28 15.73
CA PHE A 134 4.12 -5.16 16.39
C PHE A 134 5.16 -5.71 17.38
N ASP A 135 6.20 -6.33 16.84
CA ASP A 135 7.20 -7.15 17.55
C ASP A 135 8.51 -6.41 17.90
N TYR A 136 8.73 -5.24 17.31
CA TYR A 136 9.88 -4.38 17.57
C TYR A 136 9.44 -2.95 17.91
N GLN A 137 10.17 -2.33 18.84
CA GLN A 137 9.88 -0.99 19.33
C GLN A 137 11.16 -0.21 19.52
N ASN A 138 11.20 1.05 19.07
CA ASN A 138 12.35 1.94 19.23
C ASN A 138 11.93 3.37 19.57
N TRP A 139 11.05 3.49 20.56
CA TRP A 139 10.61 4.76 21.10
C TRP A 139 11.78 5.59 21.63
N LYS A 140 11.72 6.91 21.42
CA LYS A 140 12.57 7.86 22.12
C LYS A 140 12.30 7.78 23.63
N LYS A 141 13.29 8.13 24.45
CA LYS A 141 13.13 8.06 25.91
C LYS A 141 11.95 8.93 26.36
N GLY A 142 10.98 8.30 27.00
CA GLY A 142 9.76 8.93 27.50
C GLY A 142 8.53 8.62 26.65
N ASP A 143 8.71 8.10 25.42
CA ASP A 143 7.64 7.80 24.47
C ASP A 143 7.21 6.32 24.50
N PRO A 144 5.98 5.99 24.04
CA PRO A 144 4.94 6.92 23.58
C PRO A 144 4.34 7.71 24.76
N ASN A 145 4.36 9.05 24.65
CA ASN A 145 4.04 9.95 25.77
C ASN A 145 2.70 10.68 25.60
N ASN A 146 2.14 10.65 24.39
CA ASN A 146 0.92 11.37 24.01
C ASN A 146 0.97 12.85 24.42
N SER A 147 2.13 13.51 24.26
CA SER A 147 2.40 14.87 24.77
C SER A 147 1.51 15.93 24.13
N GLY A 148 1.01 15.69 22.92
CA GLY A 148 -0.03 16.50 22.26
C GLY A 148 -1.47 16.05 22.55
N GLY A 149 -1.67 15.08 23.43
CA GLY A 149 -2.97 14.51 23.83
C GLY A 149 -3.61 13.52 22.86
N ARG A 150 -3.35 13.62 21.54
CA ARG A 150 -3.88 12.72 20.48
C ARG A 150 -2.86 12.47 19.38
N GLU A 151 -1.97 11.50 19.58
CA GLU A 151 -0.85 11.26 18.68
C GLU A 151 -0.74 9.81 18.15
N PRO A 152 -1.80 9.20 17.57
CA PRO A 152 -1.81 7.76 17.32
C PRO A 152 -1.03 7.32 16.06
N CYS A 153 -0.01 8.04 15.62
CA CYS A 153 0.78 7.72 14.43
C CYS A 153 2.29 7.89 14.67
N ILE A 154 3.12 7.02 14.08
CA ILE A 154 4.57 7.01 14.36
C ILE A 154 5.37 7.73 13.26
N VAL A 155 6.21 8.68 13.66
CA VAL A 155 7.35 9.16 12.87
C VAL A 155 8.67 8.57 13.36
N ILE A 156 9.68 8.54 12.49
CA ILE A 156 11.06 8.16 12.84
C ILE A 156 12.00 9.36 12.75
N ASN A 157 13.26 9.18 13.16
CA ASN A 157 14.28 10.24 13.15
C ASN A 157 13.87 11.49 13.95
N TRP A 158 13.18 11.29 15.08
CA TRP A 158 12.70 12.40 15.89
C TRP A 158 13.70 12.81 16.97
N GLY A 159 13.97 14.12 17.04
CA GLY A 159 14.90 14.72 18.00
C GLY A 159 16.32 14.20 17.89
N ASP A 160 17.14 14.51 18.90
CA ASP A 160 18.58 14.17 18.91
C ASP A 160 18.86 12.66 19.06
N GLU A 161 17.87 11.88 19.49
CA GLU A 161 17.98 10.42 19.61
C GLU A 161 17.71 9.69 18.28
N TYR A 162 17.16 10.38 17.27
CA TYR A 162 16.74 9.79 15.99
C TYR A 162 15.90 8.51 16.16
N ARG A 163 14.97 8.53 17.13
CA ARG A 163 14.09 7.42 17.49
C ARG A 163 12.64 7.71 17.10
N TRP A 164 11.74 6.78 17.44
CA TRP A 164 10.31 6.93 17.16
C TRP A 164 9.67 7.94 18.09
N ASN A 165 8.71 8.68 17.56
CA ASN A 165 7.82 9.54 18.32
C ASN A 165 6.38 9.33 17.84
N ASP A 166 5.45 9.34 18.78
CA ASP A 166 4.03 9.39 18.50
C ASP A 166 3.64 10.84 18.14
N ILE A 167 2.98 11.06 16.99
CA ILE A 167 2.58 12.37 16.49
C ILE A 167 1.12 12.33 16.01
N ASN A 168 0.42 13.47 16.08
CA ASN A 168 -0.90 13.63 15.48
C ASN A 168 -0.91 13.26 13.99
N CYS A 169 -1.70 12.27 13.61
CA CYS A 169 -1.82 11.74 12.25
C CYS A 169 -2.18 12.79 11.18
N GLY A 170 -2.77 13.92 11.59
CA GLY A 170 -3.13 15.03 10.70
C GLY A 170 -1.94 15.89 10.26
N ASN A 171 -0.80 15.78 10.93
CA ASN A 171 0.41 16.52 10.57
C ASN A 171 0.97 16.04 9.22
N SER A 172 1.61 16.95 8.48
CA SER A 172 2.18 16.63 7.17
C SER A 172 3.66 16.31 7.28
N PHE A 173 4.03 15.06 6.98
CA PHE A 173 5.42 14.61 6.89
C PHE A 173 5.65 13.79 5.61
N PRO A 174 6.90 13.72 5.12
CA PRO A 174 7.32 12.66 4.19
C PRO A 174 7.00 11.26 4.74
N SER A 175 7.19 10.21 3.95
CA SER A 175 6.89 8.84 4.42
C SER A 175 7.87 7.81 3.87
N VAL A 176 7.94 6.65 4.52
CA VAL A 176 8.59 5.47 3.96
C VAL A 176 7.53 4.41 3.67
N CYS A 177 7.44 3.97 2.41
CA CYS A 177 6.61 2.83 2.02
C CYS A 177 7.42 1.53 2.07
N SER A 178 6.77 0.39 2.32
CA SER A 178 7.37 -0.94 2.22
C SER A 178 6.45 -1.96 1.57
N LYS A 179 7.05 -2.94 0.89
CA LYS A 179 6.35 -4.13 0.36
C LYS A 179 7.23 -5.36 0.41
N ARG A 180 6.63 -6.55 0.46
CA ARG A 180 7.34 -7.82 0.33
C ARG A 180 7.60 -8.12 -1.15
N MET A 181 8.75 -8.73 -1.42
CA MET A 181 9.01 -9.35 -2.72
C MET A 181 8.06 -10.53 -2.93
N CYS A 182 7.53 -10.70 -4.13
CA CYS A 182 6.69 -11.84 -4.45
C CYS A 182 7.56 -13.09 -4.60
N GLU A 183 7.55 -13.98 -3.62
CA GLU A 183 8.22 -15.28 -3.76
C GLU A 183 7.47 -16.15 -4.78
N ILE A 184 8.09 -16.45 -5.92
CA ILE A 184 7.59 -17.51 -6.79
C ILE A 184 7.99 -18.84 -6.13
N GLN A 185 7.01 -19.55 -5.59
CA GLN A 185 7.17 -20.92 -5.12
C GLN A 185 7.71 -21.77 -6.28
N LYS A 186 8.97 -22.19 -6.21
CA LYS A 186 9.53 -23.19 -7.12
C LYS A 186 9.14 -24.55 -6.58
N ASN A 187 8.15 -25.19 -7.22
CA ASN A 187 7.86 -26.61 -7.04
C ASN A 187 9.01 -27.47 -7.57
#